data_AF-A0A9E1JBY1-F1
#
_entry.id   AF-A0A9E1JBY1-F1
#
_cell.length_a   1.000
_cell.length_b   1.000
_cell.length_c   1.000
_cell.angle_alpha   90.00
_cell.angle_beta   90.00
_cell.angle_gamma   90.00
#
_symmetry.space_group_name_H-M   'P 1'
#
loop_
_entity.id
_entity.type
_entity.pdbx_description
1 polymer ?
#
loop_
_entity_poly.entity_id
_entity_poly.type
_entity_poly.pdbx_seq_one_letter_code
_entity_poly.pdbx_strand_id
1 'polypeptide(L)'
;MATSNPELLIERKDNIYEVVIGLEVHAQVTSNSNLFSSSSTKFGAEPNTQVSLVDAAFPGMLPVINEYCVKQAIKTGIGLRAQIN
;
A
#
# COMPACT_ATOMS: atom_id res chain seq x y z
N MET A 1 24.52 4.84 -10.55
CA MET A 1 24.91 3.60 -11.25
C MET A 1 25.05 2.53 -10.19
N ALA A 2 24.19 1.52 -10.22
CA ALA A 2 24.23 0.42 -9.26
C ALA A 2 25.56 -0.31 -9.41
N THR A 3 26.26 -0.52 -8.31
CA THR A 3 27.43 -1.40 -8.24
C THR A 3 26.93 -2.83 -8.42
N SER A 4 27.34 -3.52 -9.50
CA SER A 4 26.92 -4.89 -9.79
C SER A 4 27.37 -5.84 -8.66
N ASN A 5 26.41 -6.48 -7.99
CA ASN A 5 26.69 -7.46 -6.95
C ASN A 5 27.07 -8.80 -7.62
N PRO A 6 28.29 -9.34 -7.39
CA PRO A 6 28.72 -10.58 -8.03
C PRO A 6 27.85 -11.80 -7.68
N GLU A 7 27.12 -11.78 -6.56
CA GLU A 7 26.19 -12.86 -6.18
C GLU A 7 24.92 -12.92 -7.05
N LEU A 8 24.61 -11.85 -7.78
CA LEU A 8 23.43 -11.78 -8.68
C LEU A 8 23.79 -12.06 -10.14
N LEU A 9 25.05 -12.45 -10.42
CA LEU A 9 25.52 -12.77 -11.76
C LEU A 9 25.36 -14.27 -12.05
N ILE A 10 24.69 -14.59 -13.16
CA ILE A 10 24.48 -15.94 -13.65
C ILE A 10 25.29 -16.12 -14.94
N GLU A 11 26.30 -16.98 -14.90
CA GLU A 11 27.08 -17.36 -16.08
C GLU A 11 26.38 -18.47 -16.87
N ARG A 12 26.24 -18.28 -18.18
CA ARG A 12 25.65 -19.23 -19.12
C ARG A 12 26.45 -19.24 -20.42
N LYS A 13 27.17 -20.34 -20.69
CA LYS A 13 28.02 -20.58 -21.89
C LYS A 13 28.85 -19.36 -22.33
N ASP A 14 28.26 -18.43 -23.06
CA ASP A 14 28.94 -17.29 -23.68
C ASP A 14 28.52 -15.92 -23.09
N ASN A 15 27.64 -15.90 -22.07
CA ASN A 15 27.08 -14.66 -21.52
C ASN A 15 26.98 -14.66 -19.99
N ILE A 16 27.02 -13.46 -19.42
CA ILE A 16 26.82 -13.18 -18.00
C ILE A 16 25.52 -12.37 -17.86
N TYR A 17 24.59 -12.82 -17.02
CA TYR A 17 23.30 -12.18 -16.78
C TYR A 17 23.22 -11.64 -15.36
N GLU A 18 22.59 -10.48 -15.16
CA GLU A 18 22.33 -9.92 -13.82
C GLU A 18 20.85 -10.11 -13.45
N VAL A 19 20.59 -10.58 -12.23
CA VAL A 19 19.23 -10.73 -11.69
C VAL A 19 18.75 -9.40 -11.12
N VAL A 20 17.69 -8.85 -11.71
CA VAL A 20 17.03 -7.62 -11.23
C VAL A 20 15.61 -7.95 -10.78
N ILE A 21 15.30 -7.66 -9.51
CA ILE A 21 13.99 -7.96 -8.89
C ILE A 21 13.39 -6.65 -8.33
N GLY A 22 12.11 -6.41 -8.64
CA GLY A 22 11.29 -5.38 -8.03
C GLY A 22 10.24 -5.99 -7.12
N LEU A 23 9.89 -5.29 -6.02
CA LEU A 23 8.84 -5.71 -5.09
C LEU A 23 7.76 -4.63 -5.02
N GLU A 24 6.50 -5.06 -5.04
CA GLU A 24 5.34 -4.23 -4.76
C GLU A 24 4.65 -4.77 -3.50
N VAL A 25 4.52 -3.92 -2.48
CA VAL A 25 4.02 -4.33 -1.16
C VAL A 25 2.80 -3.51 -0.80
N HIS A 26 1.69 -4.18 -0.52
CA HIS A 26 0.46 -3.56 -0.02
C HIS A 26 0.31 -3.89 1.47
N ALA A 27 0.26 -2.87 2.32
CA ALA A 27 0.09 -3.01 3.77
C ALA A 27 -1.18 -2.28 4.22
N GLN A 28 -2.09 -3.00 4.87
CA GLN A 28 -3.34 -2.42 5.36
C GLN A 28 -3.09 -1.59 6.63
N VAL A 29 -3.53 -0.34 6.62
CA VAL A 29 -3.47 0.51 7.81
C VAL A 29 -4.52 0.05 8.81
N THR A 30 -4.09 -0.28 10.03
CA THR A 30 -4.95 -0.59 11.18
C THR A 30 -5.65 0.66 11.71
N SER A 31 -6.68 1.10 11.00
CA SER A 31 -7.59 2.18 11.37
C SER A 31 -8.91 1.62 11.88
N ASN A 32 -9.77 2.44 12.50
CA ASN A 32 -11.12 2.02 12.94
C ASN A 32 -12.18 2.17 11.84
N SER A 33 -11.90 3.00 10.84
CA SER A 33 -12.80 3.31 9.73
C SER A 33 -12.04 3.37 8.40
N ASN A 34 -12.75 3.17 7.29
CA ASN A 34 -12.18 3.20 5.95
C ASN A 34 -11.50 4.54 5.61
N LEU A 35 -10.77 4.58 4.49
CA LEU A 35 -10.01 5.76 4.07
C LEU A 35 -10.90 6.95 3.70
N PHE A 36 -12.08 6.69 3.11
CA PHE A 36 -12.96 7.72 2.57
C PHE A 36 -14.37 7.73 3.18
N SER A 37 -14.66 6.81 4.11
CA SER A 37 -15.96 6.64 4.74
C SER A 37 -15.83 6.30 6.21
N SER A 38 -16.92 6.39 6.96
CA SER A 38 -17.00 6.05 8.38
C SER A 38 -17.25 4.56 8.65
N SER A 39 -17.29 3.71 7.61
CA SER A 39 -17.52 2.27 7.77
C SER A 39 -16.36 1.58 8.49
N SER A 40 -16.68 0.57 9.28
CA SER A 40 -15.69 -0.17 10.07
C SER A 40 -14.77 -1.01 9.19
N THR A 41 -13.51 -1.10 9.61
CA THR A 41 -12.45 -1.94 9.03
C THR A 41 -12.26 -3.27 9.78
N LYS A 42 -13.13 -3.57 10.76
CA LYS A 42 -12.99 -4.74 11.63
C LYS A 42 -13.18 -6.03 10.84
N PHE A 43 -12.17 -6.89 10.84
CA PHE A 43 -12.24 -8.19 10.19
C PHE A 43 -13.35 -9.10 10.77
N GLY A 44 -13.92 -9.95 9.91
CA GLY A 44 -14.85 -11.02 10.30
C GLY A 44 -16.32 -10.62 10.42
N ALA A 45 -16.73 -9.49 9.85
CA ALA A 45 -18.14 -9.14 9.77
C ALA A 45 -18.86 -9.86 8.63
N GLU A 46 -20.18 -9.98 8.75
CA GLU A 46 -21.03 -10.56 7.70
C GLU A 46 -20.96 -9.74 6.40
N PRO A 47 -21.19 -10.37 5.23
CA PRO A 47 -21.15 -9.68 3.95
C PRO A 47 -22.04 -8.43 3.92
N ASN A 48 -21.51 -7.32 3.39
CA ASN A 48 -22.21 -6.04 3.22
C ASN A 48 -22.71 -5.36 4.52
N THR A 49 -22.27 -5.80 5.70
CA THR A 49 -22.65 -5.16 6.97
C THR A 49 -21.77 -3.97 7.36
N GLN A 50 -20.59 -3.85 6.75
CA GLN A 50 -19.62 -2.77 6.97
C GLN A 50 -19.48 -1.88 5.73
N VAL A 51 -20.62 -1.49 5.14
CA VAL A 51 -20.68 -0.70 3.90
C VAL A 51 -21.57 0.52 4.13
N SER A 52 -21.06 1.70 3.76
CA SER A 52 -21.83 2.93 3.68
C SER A 52 -22.21 3.23 2.22
N LEU A 53 -23.05 4.25 2.01
CA LEU A 53 -23.39 4.71 0.65
C LEU A 53 -22.14 5.17 -0.13
N VAL A 54 -21.11 5.66 0.57
CA VAL A 54 -19.83 6.04 -0.03
C VAL A 54 -19.09 4.80 -0.51
N ASP A 55 -19.03 3.74 0.30
CA ASP A 55 -18.36 2.48 -0.08
C ASP A 55 -19.11 1.74 -1.19
N ALA A 56 -20.43 1.87 -1.22
CA ALA A 56 -21.29 1.34 -2.27
C ALA A 56 -21.34 2.24 -3.53
N ALA A 57 -20.57 3.33 -3.56
CA ALA A 57 -20.47 4.25 -4.70
C ALA A 57 -21.82 4.81 -5.20
N PHE A 58 -22.73 5.14 -4.27
CA PHE A 58 -24.01 5.73 -4.64
C PHE A 58 -23.83 7.09 -5.32
N PRO A 59 -24.67 7.44 -6.32
CA PRO A 59 -24.60 8.74 -6.98
C PRO A 59 -24.75 9.90 -5.99
N GLY A 60 -23.86 10.90 -6.10
CA GLY A 60 -23.87 12.08 -5.24
C GLY A 60 -23.11 11.93 -3.92
N MET A 61 -22.52 10.76 -3.64
CA MET A 61 -21.64 10.59 -2.48
C MET A 61 -20.27 11.22 -2.72
N LEU A 62 -19.71 11.86 -1.69
CA LEU A 62 -18.39 12.49 -1.73
C LEU A 62 -17.43 11.81 -0.74
N PRO A 63 -16.19 11.51 -1.12
CA PRO A 63 -15.20 10.90 -0.24
C PRO A 63 -14.68 11.91 0.78
N VAL A 64 -14.50 11.49 2.03
CA VAL A 64 -13.87 12.31 3.08
C VAL A 64 -12.66 11.57 3.63
N ILE A 65 -11.47 12.15 3.46
CA ILE A 65 -10.21 11.49 3.82
C ILE A 65 -10.06 11.28 5.33
N ASN A 66 -9.60 10.10 5.71
CA ASN A 66 -9.33 9.72 7.10
C ASN A 66 -7.96 10.27 7.57
N GLU A 67 -7.99 11.23 8.49
CA GLU A 67 -6.80 11.87 9.06
C GLU A 67 -5.84 10.87 9.71
N TYR A 68 -6.36 9.83 10.38
CA TYR A 68 -5.52 8.81 11.01
C TYR A 68 -4.74 8.01 9.96
N CYS A 69 -5.39 7.62 8.86
CA CYS A 69 -4.73 6.92 7.76
C CYS A 69 -3.61 7.75 7.14
N VAL A 70 -3.83 9.06 6.95
CA VAL A 70 -2.81 9.98 6.45
C VAL A 70 -1.63 10.07 7.42
N LYS A 71 -1.88 10.19 8.73
CA LYS A 71 -0.82 10.20 9.76
C LYS A 71 0.02 8.92 9.72
N GLN A 72 -0.60 7.75 9.57
CA GLN A 72 0.13 6.48 9.44
C GLN A 72 0.95 6.43 8.15
N ALA A 73 0.42 6.92 7.02
CA ALA A 73 1.15 7.00 5.76
C ALA A 73 2.40 7.89 5.87
N ILE A 74 2.29 9.08 6.48
CA ILE A 74 3.43 9.97 6.73
C ILE A 74 4.45 9.30 7.64
N LYS A 75 3.99 8.65 8.72
CA LYS A 75 4.88 7.92 9.65
C LYS A 75 5.66 6.81 8.93
N THR A 76 4.99 6.06 8.07
CA THR A 76 5.64 5.04 7.23
C THR A 76 6.63 5.66 6.26
N GLY A 77 6.28 6.76 5.59
CA GLY A 77 7.18 7.47 4.68
C GLY A 77 8.47 7.95 5.38
N ILE A 78 8.35 8.54 6.57
CA ILE A 78 9.51 8.92 7.39
C ILE A 78 10.32 7.69 7.82
N GLY A 79 9.64 6.62 8.24
CA GLY A 79 10.27 5.35 8.62
C GLY A 79 11.07 4.68 7.49
N LEU A 80 10.60 4.83 6.25
CA LEU A 80 11.27 4.35 5.03
C LEU A 80 12.30 5.35 4.47
N ARG A 81 12.52 6.49 5.13
CA ARG A 81 13.38 7.59 4.65
C ARG A 81 12.97 8.11 3.27
N ALA A 82 11.68 8.07 2.97
CA ALA A 82 11.12 8.63 1.75
C ALA A 82 11.00 10.16 1.84
N GLN A 83 11.05 10.82 0.69
CA GLN A 83 10.69 12.24 0.59
C GLN A 83 9.17 12.38 0.64
N ILE A 84 8.67 13.19 1.57
CA ILE A 84 7.26 13.58 1.64
C ILE A 84 7.05 14.82 0.77
N ASN A 85 5.98 14.83 -0.03
CA ASN A 85 5.61 15.93 -0.92
C ASN A 85 4.80 17.02 -0.20
#